data_AF-A0A1B8ESM0-F1
#
_entry.id   AF-A0A1B8ESM0-F1
#
_cell.length_a   1.000
_cell.length_b   1.000
_cell.length_c   1.000
_cell.angle_alpha   90.00
_cell.angle_beta   90.00
_cell.angle_gamma   90.00
#
_symmetry.space_group_name_H-M   'P 1'
#
loop_
_entity.id
_entity.type
_entity.pdbx_description
1 polymer ?
#
loop_
_entity_poly.entity_id
_entity_poly.type
_entity_poly.pdbx_seq_one_letter_code
_entity_poly.pdbx_strand_id
1 'polypeptide(L)'
;MDMDIQGRKRILDGYDNVNLDGLQEEMHHTRERPFGGSECVIVVFEDEGGLKRAVRFPLQFRAFPEHVVLTVKKEVELRLAIEKAGVQGIPRLKAFKYTATSYITTLINRKIKRAENNKLPGATVSECLDQQSLIEEFLIPDLDDTPCVLVHGDLTAENVIVDEDFNVKAIIDLGFAEIIPLQFSACFPNFLTHDFESEHEPVEVEYGSSTDGPLVWRSRNTEIMRRDRAFYLECVEGFSRGDPMLGKYYELLATEDEIRRYWWIVAATKLKVHRAMAACNWLRTDHASKLPSF
;
A
#
# COMPACT_ATOMS: atom_id res chain seq x y z
N MET A 1 -8.21 -37.94 -8.88
CA MET A 1 -8.70 -36.66 -8.31
C MET A 1 -9.90 -37.03 -7.46
N ASP A 2 -9.83 -36.81 -6.14
CA ASP A 2 -10.91 -37.19 -5.24
C ASP A 2 -12.09 -36.23 -5.39
N MET A 3 -13.20 -36.77 -5.90
CA MET A 3 -14.50 -36.12 -5.87
C MET A 3 -15.27 -36.66 -4.66
N ASP A 4 -16.06 -35.82 -4.00
CA ASP A 4 -16.95 -36.30 -2.95
C ASP A 4 -18.14 -37.08 -3.54
N ILE A 5 -18.96 -37.65 -2.64
CA ILE A 5 -20.18 -38.39 -2.97
C ILE A 5 -21.24 -37.57 -3.75
N GLN A 6 -21.03 -36.26 -3.91
CA GLN A 6 -21.87 -35.34 -4.66
C GLN A 6 -21.19 -34.83 -5.96
N GLY A 7 -20.01 -35.37 -6.30
CA GLY A 7 -19.28 -35.03 -7.54
C GLY A 7 -18.53 -33.69 -7.47
N ARG A 8 -18.31 -33.13 -6.28
CA ARG A 8 -17.60 -31.86 -6.10
C ARG A 8 -16.09 -32.10 -6.04
N LYS A 9 -15.33 -31.28 -6.76
CA LYS A 9 -13.86 -31.34 -6.80
C LYS A 9 -13.30 -30.70 -5.53
N ARG A 10 -12.56 -31.46 -4.72
CA ARG A 10 -11.81 -30.90 -3.58
C ARG A 10 -10.58 -30.16 -4.09
N ILE A 11 -10.57 -28.85 -4.00
CA ILE A 11 -9.36 -28.04 -4.09
C ILE A 11 -9.29 -27.21 -2.81
N LEU A 12 -8.38 -27.58 -1.91
CA LEU A 12 -7.97 -26.83 -0.71
C LEU A 12 -9.12 -26.26 0.15
N ASP A 13 -9.82 -27.08 0.95
CA ASP A 13 -10.74 -26.67 2.05
C ASP A 13 -11.56 -25.38 1.83
N GLY A 14 -11.98 -25.13 0.59
CA GLY A 14 -12.64 -23.92 0.16
C GLY A 14 -13.50 -24.29 -1.03
N TYR A 15 -14.80 -24.09 -0.89
CA TYR A 15 -15.77 -24.48 -1.89
C TYR A 15 -15.54 -23.67 -3.18
N ASP A 16 -15.05 -24.37 -4.20
CA ASP A 16 -15.28 -23.98 -5.59
C ASP A 16 -16.79 -23.91 -5.80
N ASN A 17 -17.26 -22.69 -6.09
CA ASN A 17 -18.65 -22.24 -6.29
C ASN A 17 -19.14 -21.34 -5.15
N VAL A 18 -18.86 -20.03 -5.22
CA VAL A 18 -19.80 -19.04 -4.67
C VAL A 18 -21.03 -19.01 -5.60
N ASN A 19 -21.78 -20.10 -5.60
CA ASN A 19 -23.23 -20.03 -5.68
C ASN A 19 -23.68 -19.84 -4.23
N LEU A 20 -24.05 -18.62 -3.85
CA LEU A 20 -24.43 -18.28 -2.48
C LEU A 20 -25.63 -19.10 -1.98
N ASP A 21 -26.40 -19.68 -2.91
CA ASP A 21 -27.55 -20.53 -2.60
C ASP A 21 -27.15 -21.85 -1.91
N GLY A 22 -25.96 -22.38 -2.21
CA GLY A 22 -25.47 -23.62 -1.58
C GLY A 22 -24.84 -23.40 -0.20
N LEU A 23 -24.22 -22.24 0.02
CA LEU A 23 -23.73 -21.85 1.36
C LEU A 23 -24.90 -21.54 2.31
N GLN A 24 -26.03 -21.03 1.81
CA GLN A 24 -27.22 -20.80 2.62
C GLN A 24 -27.78 -22.07 3.27
N GLU A 25 -27.60 -23.24 2.65
CA GLU A 25 -28.06 -24.52 3.22
C GLU A 25 -27.15 -25.05 4.35
N GLU A 26 -25.84 -24.78 4.31
CA GLU A 26 -24.91 -25.14 5.41
C GLU A 26 -24.86 -24.06 6.52
N MET A 27 -25.29 -22.83 6.22
CA MET A 27 -25.27 -21.70 7.15
C MET A 27 -26.61 -21.56 7.89
N HIS A 28 -26.85 -22.44 8.85
CA HIS A 28 -27.94 -22.27 9.80
C HIS A 28 -27.78 -20.92 10.53
N HIS A 29 -28.71 -19.99 10.28
CA HIS A 29 -28.91 -18.72 11.01
C HIS A 29 -28.10 -17.47 10.61
N THR A 30 -27.84 -17.24 9.32
CA THR A 30 -27.50 -15.87 8.88
C THR A 30 -28.79 -15.07 8.62
N ARG A 31 -29.12 -14.14 9.52
CA ARG A 31 -30.29 -13.24 9.37
C ARG A 31 -30.02 -12.02 8.47
N GLU A 32 -28.81 -11.87 7.92
CA GLU A 32 -28.41 -10.65 7.21
C GLU A 32 -27.82 -10.95 5.83
N ARG A 33 -28.08 -10.04 4.87
CA ARG A 33 -27.49 -10.08 3.54
C ARG A 33 -25.95 -9.96 3.65
N PRO A 34 -25.19 -10.67 2.82
CA PRO A 34 -23.75 -10.53 2.82
C PRO A 34 -23.33 -9.09 2.44
N PHE A 35 -22.23 -8.62 3.01
CA PHE A 35 -21.66 -7.31 2.68
C PHE A 35 -20.80 -7.45 1.43
N GLY A 36 -21.22 -6.84 0.32
CA GLY A 36 -20.48 -6.86 -0.93
C GLY A 36 -19.51 -5.68 -1.03
N GLY A 37 -18.23 -5.96 -1.22
CA GLY A 37 -17.22 -5.02 -1.72
C GLY A 37 -16.88 -5.29 -3.19
N SER A 38 -16.04 -4.44 -3.78
CA SER A 38 -15.57 -4.58 -5.17
C SER A 38 -14.72 -5.85 -5.38
N GLU A 39 -13.91 -6.22 -4.39
CA GLU A 39 -12.96 -7.32 -4.49
C GLU A 39 -13.36 -8.56 -3.67
N CYS A 40 -14.32 -8.42 -2.74
CA CYS A 40 -14.72 -9.51 -1.87
C CYS A 40 -16.16 -9.39 -1.39
N VAL A 41 -16.71 -10.51 -0.91
CA VAL A 41 -17.97 -10.59 -0.19
C VAL A 41 -17.70 -11.04 1.23
N ILE A 42 -18.22 -10.33 2.21
CA ILE A 42 -18.11 -10.68 3.63
C ILE A 42 -19.42 -11.30 4.09
N VAL A 43 -19.34 -12.48 4.70
CA VAL A 43 -20.48 -13.18 5.29
C VAL A 43 -20.25 -13.33 6.79
N VAL A 44 -21.22 -12.91 7.60
CA VAL A 44 -21.18 -13.08 9.05
C VAL A 44 -22.00 -14.30 9.42
N PHE A 45 -21.44 -15.19 10.22
CA PHE A 45 -22.13 -16.35 10.77
C PHE A 45 -22.05 -16.34 12.30
N GLU A 46 -23.05 -16.92 12.94
CA GLU A 46 -23.10 -17.13 14.38
C GLU A 46 -23.04 -18.64 14.62
N ASP A 47 -22.07 -19.10 15.42
CA ASP A 47 -22.00 -20.52 15.78
C ASP A 47 -23.05 -20.89 16.84
N GLU A 48 -23.20 -22.19 17.13
CA GLU A 48 -24.19 -22.68 18.11
C GLU A 48 -23.99 -22.11 19.52
N GLY A 49 -22.80 -21.57 19.83
CA GLY A 49 -22.48 -20.90 21.08
C GLY A 49 -22.81 -19.40 21.10
N GLY A 50 -23.40 -18.86 20.02
CA GLY A 50 -23.68 -17.43 19.88
C GLY A 50 -22.47 -16.60 19.49
N LEU A 51 -21.33 -17.22 19.15
CA LEU A 51 -20.14 -16.49 18.73
C LEU A 51 -20.25 -16.12 17.25
N LYS A 52 -20.25 -14.81 16.99
CA LYS A 52 -20.26 -14.26 15.63
C LYS A 52 -18.87 -14.24 15.01
N ARG A 53 -18.74 -14.68 13.76
CA ARG A 53 -17.52 -14.66 12.96
C ARG A 53 -17.81 -14.12 11.57
N ALA A 54 -16.85 -13.40 10.99
CA ALA A 54 -16.95 -12.89 9.63
C ALA A 54 -15.96 -13.62 8.71
N VAL A 55 -16.40 -14.01 7.52
CA VAL A 55 -15.58 -14.65 6.47
C VAL A 55 -15.55 -13.76 5.25
N ARG A 56 -14.36 -13.48 4.74
CA ARG A 56 -14.13 -12.74 3.50
C ARG A 56 -13.92 -13.74 2.35
N PHE A 57 -14.74 -13.63 1.32
CA PHE A 57 -14.64 -14.40 0.08
C PHE A 57 -14.18 -13.50 -1.06
N PRO A 58 -12.97 -13.69 -1.60
CA PRO A 58 -12.49 -12.89 -2.74
C PRO A 58 -13.29 -13.19 -4.02
N LEU A 59 -13.81 -12.14 -4.65
CA LEU A 59 -14.67 -12.23 -5.85
C LEU A 59 -13.87 -12.56 -7.13
N GLN A 60 -12.59 -12.17 -7.18
CA GLN A 60 -11.73 -12.38 -8.34
C GLN A 60 -11.26 -13.84 -8.51
N PHE A 61 -11.65 -14.76 -7.60
CA PHE A 61 -11.17 -16.14 -7.61
C PHE A 61 -11.45 -16.87 -8.93
N ARG A 62 -12.58 -16.57 -9.59
CA ARG A 62 -12.92 -17.18 -10.89
C ARG A 62 -11.99 -16.73 -12.03
N ALA A 63 -11.52 -15.49 -11.98
CA ALA A 63 -10.67 -14.93 -13.03
C ALA A 63 -9.19 -15.23 -12.78
N PHE A 64 -8.75 -15.22 -11.51
CA PHE A 64 -7.35 -15.33 -11.13
C PHE A 64 -7.13 -16.18 -9.88
N PRO A 65 -7.43 -17.50 -9.92
CA PRO A 65 -7.42 -18.35 -8.74
C PRO A 65 -6.03 -18.41 -8.07
N GLU A 66 -4.95 -18.50 -8.84
CA GLU A 66 -3.58 -18.54 -8.30
C GLU A 66 -3.19 -17.24 -7.58
N HIS A 67 -3.52 -16.09 -8.18
CA HIS A 67 -3.28 -14.78 -7.58
C HIS A 67 -4.05 -14.63 -6.27
N VAL A 68 -5.33 -14.99 -6.27
CA VAL A 68 -6.19 -14.89 -5.09
C VAL A 68 -5.69 -15.79 -3.96
N VAL A 69 -5.28 -17.02 -4.26
CA VAL A 69 -4.69 -17.93 -3.25
C VAL A 69 -3.41 -17.33 -2.66
N LEU A 70 -2.53 -16.75 -3.48
CA LEU A 70 -1.31 -16.10 -3.02
C LEU A 70 -1.61 -14.90 -2.10
N THR A 71 -2.56 -14.05 -2.48
CA THR A 71 -2.95 -12.87 -1.68
C THR A 71 -3.57 -13.29 -0.35
N VAL A 72 -4.52 -14.22 -0.35
CA VAL A 72 -5.15 -14.72 0.89
C VAL A 72 -4.11 -15.38 1.79
N LYS A 73 -3.20 -16.18 1.23
CA LYS A 73 -2.12 -16.81 2.01
C LYS A 73 -1.20 -15.76 2.64
N LYS A 74 -0.80 -14.73 1.89
CA LYS A 74 0.02 -13.63 2.40
C LYS A 74 -0.70 -12.87 3.52
N GLU A 75 -1.98 -12.57 3.36
CA GLU A 75 -2.80 -11.90 4.38
C GLU A 75 -2.92 -12.74 5.65
N VAL A 76 -3.17 -14.05 5.54
CA VAL A 76 -3.23 -14.97 6.68
C VAL A 76 -1.87 -15.07 7.38
N GLU A 77 -0.76 -15.19 6.64
CA GLU A 77 0.58 -15.23 7.22
C GLU A 77 0.92 -13.94 7.97
N LEU A 78 0.57 -12.78 7.39
CA LEU A 78 0.71 -11.48 8.05
C LEU A 78 -0.15 -11.41 9.30
N ARG A 79 -1.42 -11.83 9.23
CA ARG A 79 -2.36 -11.81 10.36
C ARG A 79 -1.93 -12.72 11.50
N LEU A 80 -1.40 -13.90 11.21
CA LEU A 80 -0.86 -14.82 12.22
C LEU A 80 0.43 -14.28 12.85
N ALA A 81 1.32 -13.67 12.05
CA ALA A 81 2.46 -12.93 12.59
C ALA A 81 1.96 -11.79 13.50
N ILE A 82 0.83 -11.18 13.11
CA ILE A 82 0.20 -10.10 13.85
C ILE A 82 -0.45 -10.55 15.17
N GLU A 83 -0.99 -11.76 15.24
CA GLU A 83 -1.57 -12.24 16.48
C GLU A 83 -0.47 -12.73 17.44
N LYS A 84 0.55 -13.41 16.90
CA LYS A 84 1.63 -14.04 17.69
C LYS A 84 2.49 -13.05 18.47
N ALA A 85 2.71 -11.85 17.95
CA ALA A 85 3.58 -10.87 18.60
C ALA A 85 2.83 -9.90 19.53
N GLY A 86 1.58 -10.23 19.89
CA GLY A 86 0.93 -9.72 21.11
C GLY A 86 0.46 -8.27 21.06
N VAL A 87 0.40 -7.66 19.87
CA VAL A 87 -0.21 -6.35 19.71
C VAL A 87 -1.69 -6.53 19.35
N GLN A 88 -2.58 -5.93 20.13
CA GLN A 88 -3.94 -5.67 19.65
C GLN A 88 -3.82 -4.71 18.47
N GLY A 89 -4.00 -5.22 17.25
CA GLY A 89 -3.96 -4.40 16.03
C GLY A 89 -2.58 -4.10 15.42
N ILE A 90 -1.67 -5.09 15.31
CA ILE A 90 -0.41 -5.15 14.50
C ILE A 90 0.92 -5.20 15.31
N PRO A 91 1.64 -6.34 15.36
CA PRO A 91 2.98 -6.48 15.91
C PRO A 91 4.09 -6.83 14.91
N ARG A 92 5.30 -6.85 15.50
CA ARG A 92 6.63 -7.15 14.94
C ARG A 92 6.65 -8.34 13.97
N LEU A 93 6.83 -7.98 12.72
CA LEU A 93 7.24 -8.86 11.63
C LEU A 93 8.62 -9.46 11.90
N LYS A 94 8.88 -10.64 11.32
CA LYS A 94 10.26 -11.13 11.14
C LYS A 94 11.08 -10.02 10.49
N ALA A 95 12.16 -9.62 11.14
CA ALA A 95 13.11 -8.67 10.58
C ALA A 95 13.67 -9.28 9.29
N PHE A 96 13.10 -8.90 8.15
CA PHE A 96 13.80 -9.06 6.89
C PHE A 96 14.97 -8.09 6.95
N LYS A 97 16.19 -8.62 7.08
CA LYS A 97 17.40 -7.81 7.02
C LYS A 97 17.70 -7.49 5.55
N TYR A 98 17.04 -6.49 5.01
CA TYR A 98 17.55 -5.75 3.86
C TYR A 98 17.84 -4.33 4.32
N THR A 99 18.97 -3.80 3.87
CA THR A 99 19.26 -2.38 4.07
C THR A 99 18.37 -1.54 3.16
N ALA A 100 18.14 -0.28 3.50
CA ALA A 100 17.36 0.62 2.66
C ALA A 100 17.96 0.75 1.26
N THR A 101 19.28 0.82 1.17
CA THR A 101 20.06 0.82 -0.07
C THR A 101 19.76 -0.41 -0.91
N SER A 102 19.84 -1.61 -0.32
CA SER A 102 19.56 -2.87 -1.02
C SER A 102 18.12 -2.92 -1.53
N TYR A 103 17.16 -2.48 -0.70
CA TYR A 103 15.75 -2.44 -1.04
C TYR A 103 15.50 -1.52 -2.25
N ILE A 104 15.89 -0.25 -2.19
CA ILE A 104 15.59 0.72 -3.25
C ILE A 104 16.37 0.41 -4.53
N THR A 105 17.63 -0.02 -4.40
CA THR A 105 18.45 -0.44 -5.55
C THR A 105 17.80 -1.61 -6.27
N THR A 106 17.23 -2.57 -5.54
CA THR A 106 16.51 -3.69 -6.14
C THR A 106 15.27 -3.23 -6.91
N LEU A 107 14.49 -2.30 -6.37
CA LEU A 107 13.31 -1.76 -7.06
C LEU A 107 13.71 -1.04 -8.35
N ILE A 108 14.70 -0.16 -8.30
CA ILE A 108 15.16 0.60 -9.47
C ILE A 108 15.78 -0.34 -10.51
N ASN A 109 16.60 -1.31 -10.10
CA ASN A 109 17.19 -2.30 -11.02
C ASN A 109 16.14 -3.16 -11.73
N ARG A 110 15.06 -3.56 -11.04
CA ARG A 110 13.93 -4.24 -11.69
C ARG A 110 13.28 -3.35 -12.75
N LYS A 111 13.17 -2.06 -12.46
CA LYS A 111 12.61 -1.08 -13.39
C LYS A 111 13.50 -0.87 -14.61
N ILE A 112 14.82 -0.72 -14.42
CA ILE A 112 15.83 -0.67 -15.50
C ILE A 112 15.70 -1.90 -16.41
N LYS A 113 15.70 -3.11 -15.83
CA LYS A 113 15.53 -4.35 -16.60
C LYS A 113 14.23 -4.37 -17.41
N ARG A 114 13.13 -3.83 -16.89
CA ARG A 114 11.87 -3.73 -17.63
C ARG A 114 11.98 -2.74 -18.79
N ALA A 115 12.65 -1.60 -18.59
CA ALA A 115 12.91 -0.62 -19.64
C ALA A 115 13.80 -1.19 -20.75
N GLU A 116 14.92 -1.86 -20.40
CA GLU A 116 15.83 -2.52 -21.36
C GLU A 116 15.11 -3.55 -22.22
N ASN A 117 14.16 -4.28 -21.64
CA ASN A 117 13.37 -5.29 -22.34
C ASN A 117 12.14 -4.73 -23.06
N ASN A 118 11.98 -3.41 -23.17
CA ASN A 118 10.79 -2.74 -23.73
C ASN A 118 9.46 -3.15 -23.05
N LYS A 119 9.51 -3.53 -21.77
CA LYS A 119 8.36 -3.91 -20.92
C LYS A 119 7.92 -2.82 -19.95
N LEU A 120 8.34 -1.59 -20.20
CA LEU A 120 7.99 -0.41 -19.40
C LEU A 120 7.68 0.79 -20.32
N PRO A 121 6.53 0.78 -21.01
CA PRO A 121 6.17 1.87 -21.92
C PRO A 121 6.07 3.21 -21.16
N GLY A 122 6.74 4.24 -21.68
CA GLY A 122 6.79 5.58 -21.08
C GLY A 122 7.72 5.71 -19.88
N ALA A 123 8.78 4.90 -19.82
CA ALA A 123 10.00 5.16 -19.09
C ALA A 123 11.18 4.64 -19.91
N THR A 124 12.25 5.43 -19.97
CA THR A 124 13.48 5.07 -20.68
C THR A 124 14.51 4.49 -19.71
N VAL A 125 15.49 3.76 -20.25
CA VAL A 125 16.65 3.28 -19.47
C VAL A 125 17.42 4.46 -18.87
N SER A 126 17.62 5.54 -19.63
CA SER A 126 18.31 6.75 -19.17
C SER A 126 17.62 7.36 -17.96
N GLU A 127 16.30 7.56 -18.00
CA GLU A 127 15.55 8.13 -16.88
C GLU A 127 15.61 7.22 -15.64
N CYS A 128 15.62 5.90 -15.82
CA CYS A 128 15.78 4.98 -14.70
C CYS A 128 17.20 5.04 -14.08
N LEU A 129 18.24 5.24 -14.90
CA LEU A 129 19.61 5.44 -14.43
C LEU A 129 19.77 6.80 -13.74
N ASP A 130 19.10 7.85 -14.22
CA ASP A 130 19.05 9.14 -13.54
C ASP A 130 18.47 8.99 -12.13
N GLN A 131 17.36 8.26 -11.97
CA GLN A 131 16.83 7.95 -10.64
C GLN A 131 17.85 7.21 -9.77
N GLN A 132 18.52 6.21 -10.33
CA GLN A 132 19.51 5.40 -9.62
C GLN A 132 20.69 6.24 -9.12
N SER A 133 21.14 7.21 -9.93
CA SER A 133 22.24 8.11 -9.55
C SER A 133 21.94 8.99 -8.33
N LEU A 134 20.66 9.13 -7.98
CA LEU A 134 20.20 9.96 -6.86
C LEU A 134 20.04 9.17 -5.55
N ILE A 135 20.39 7.87 -5.54
CA ILE A 135 20.31 7.04 -4.34
C ILE A 135 21.09 7.65 -3.17
N GLU A 136 22.32 8.11 -3.40
CA GLU A 136 23.16 8.72 -2.36
C GLU A 136 22.61 10.06 -1.85
N GLU A 137 21.83 10.77 -2.67
CA GLU A 137 21.23 12.05 -2.29
C GLU A 137 20.01 11.85 -1.37
N PHE A 138 19.19 10.84 -1.63
CA PHE A 138 17.91 10.65 -0.94
C PHE A 138 17.94 9.61 0.19
N LEU A 139 18.99 8.80 0.28
CA LEU A 139 19.18 7.89 1.40
C LEU A 139 19.72 8.62 2.62
N ILE A 140 19.28 8.18 3.80
CA ILE A 140 19.85 8.60 5.07
C ILE A 140 20.72 7.45 5.58
N PRO A 141 22.06 7.59 5.56
CA PRO A 141 22.97 6.49 5.91
C PRO A 141 22.74 5.92 7.31
N ASP A 142 22.45 6.79 8.29
CA ASP A 142 22.18 6.39 9.69
C ASP A 142 20.91 5.54 9.86
N LEU A 143 20.09 5.46 8.80
CA LEU A 143 18.86 4.69 8.75
C LEU A 143 18.95 3.48 7.80
N ASP A 144 20.10 3.20 7.18
CA ASP A 144 20.22 2.13 6.18
C ASP A 144 19.95 0.74 6.79
N ASP A 145 20.48 0.49 7.98
CA ASP A 145 20.34 -0.77 8.73
C ASP A 145 19.18 -0.76 9.75
N THR A 146 18.32 0.26 9.71
CA THR A 146 17.19 0.33 10.66
C THR A 146 16.17 -0.79 10.43
N PRO A 147 15.43 -1.20 11.48
CA PRO A 147 14.37 -2.19 11.32
C PRO A 147 13.37 -1.76 10.25
N CYS A 148 12.96 -2.72 9.43
CA CYS A 148 11.83 -2.52 8.53
C CYS A 148 10.51 -2.50 9.31
N VAL A 149 9.53 -1.79 8.79
CA VAL A 149 8.20 -1.64 9.38
C VAL A 149 7.13 -2.19 8.44
N LEU A 150 6.01 -2.62 9.00
CA LEU A 150 4.82 -2.95 8.21
C LEU A 150 4.13 -1.65 7.83
N VAL A 151 3.90 -1.44 6.54
CA VAL A 151 3.05 -0.38 6.02
C VAL A 151 1.83 -1.03 5.39
N HIS A 152 0.64 -0.50 5.66
CA HIS A 152 -0.63 -1.03 5.15
C HIS A 152 -0.72 -0.97 3.61
N GLY A 153 -0.11 0.04 2.99
CA GLY A 153 -0.13 0.27 1.54
C GLY A 153 -1.41 0.93 1.02
N ASP A 154 -2.55 0.65 1.65
CA ASP A 154 -3.86 1.21 1.27
C ASP A 154 -4.73 1.58 2.49
N LEU A 155 -4.18 2.37 3.42
CA LEU A 155 -4.92 2.72 4.63
C LEU A 155 -5.94 3.82 4.33
N THR A 156 -7.21 3.43 4.25
CA THR A 156 -8.37 4.32 4.08
C THR A 156 -9.30 4.21 5.30
N ALA A 157 -10.25 5.13 5.43
CA ALA A 157 -11.24 5.06 6.51
C ALA A 157 -12.09 3.76 6.44
N GLU A 158 -12.29 3.21 5.24
CA GLU A 158 -13.01 1.95 5.02
C GLU A 158 -12.25 0.73 5.55
N ASN A 159 -10.92 0.85 5.68
CA ASN A 159 -10.02 -0.19 6.18
C ASN A 159 -9.76 -0.09 7.69
N VAL A 160 -10.41 0.84 8.38
CA VAL A 160 -10.30 1.03 9.84
C VAL A 160 -11.65 0.76 10.50
N ILE A 161 -11.71 -0.24 11.37
CA ILE A 161 -12.88 -0.55 12.18
C ILE A 161 -12.74 0.12 13.53
N VAL A 162 -13.74 0.93 13.91
CA VAL A 162 -13.82 1.62 15.20
C VAL A 162 -15.06 1.19 15.99
N ASP A 163 -15.05 1.40 17.32
CA ASP A 163 -16.27 1.29 18.13
C ASP A 163 -17.07 2.61 18.19
N GLU A 164 -18.14 2.61 19.00
CA GLU A 164 -19.04 3.75 19.21
C GLU A 164 -18.31 4.99 19.76
N ASP A 165 -17.19 4.79 20.45
CA ASP A 165 -16.34 5.85 21.02
C ASP A 165 -15.16 6.22 20.09
N PHE A 166 -15.19 5.76 18.83
CA PHE A 166 -14.12 5.94 17.84
C PHE A 166 -12.76 5.31 18.21
N ASN A 167 -12.73 4.34 19.13
CA ASN A 167 -11.51 3.58 19.39
C ASN A 167 -11.27 2.57 18.27
N VAL A 168 -10.06 2.55 17.72
CA VAL A 168 -9.66 1.56 16.71
C VAL A 168 -9.74 0.14 17.28
N LYS A 169 -10.54 -0.71 16.65
CA LYS A 169 -10.69 -2.14 16.98
C LYS A 169 -9.94 -3.05 16.04
N ALA A 170 -9.87 -2.69 14.76
CA ALA A 170 -9.14 -3.47 13.77
C ALA A 170 -8.71 -2.62 12.58
N ILE A 171 -7.64 -3.08 11.93
CA ILE A 171 -7.22 -2.63 10.60
C ILE A 171 -7.34 -3.86 9.70
N ILE A 172 -8.04 -3.70 8.58
CA ILE A 172 -8.38 -4.78 7.65
C ILE A 172 -7.84 -4.48 6.26
N ASP A 173 -7.89 -5.49 5.39
CA ASP A 173 -7.44 -5.39 3.99
C ASP A 173 -5.93 -5.18 3.81
N LEU A 174 -5.16 -6.11 4.38
CA LEU A 174 -3.69 -6.09 4.32
C LEU A 174 -3.13 -6.61 2.99
N GLY A 175 -3.94 -6.69 1.92
CA GLY A 175 -3.50 -7.19 0.61
C GLY A 175 -2.33 -6.39 0.03
N PHE A 176 -2.36 -5.07 0.25
CA PHE A 176 -1.32 -4.13 -0.16
C PHE A 176 -0.24 -3.91 0.90
N ALA A 177 -0.30 -4.62 2.03
CA ALA A 177 0.66 -4.42 3.09
C ALA A 177 2.05 -4.90 2.67
N GLU A 178 3.05 -4.08 2.97
CA GLU A 178 4.44 -4.32 2.62
C GLU A 178 5.34 -4.05 3.82
N ILE A 179 6.41 -4.84 3.91
CA ILE A 179 7.49 -4.62 4.86
C ILE A 179 8.52 -3.78 4.12
N ILE A 180 8.76 -2.57 4.60
CA ILE A 180 9.70 -1.64 3.96
C ILE A 180 10.65 -1.03 4.99
N PRO A 181 11.86 -0.61 4.57
CA PRO A 181 12.77 0.13 5.44
C PRO A 181 12.11 1.36 6.08
N LEU A 182 12.41 1.64 7.35
CA LEU A 182 11.81 2.75 8.10
C LEU A 182 11.88 4.08 7.34
N GLN A 183 13.02 4.39 6.74
CA GLN A 183 13.21 5.62 5.98
C GLN A 183 12.33 5.77 4.74
N PHE A 184 11.69 4.71 4.26
CA PHE A 184 10.72 4.77 3.15
C PHE A 184 9.27 4.72 3.62
N SER A 185 9.04 4.51 4.92
CA SER A 185 7.71 4.40 5.53
C SER A 185 7.16 5.70 6.12
N ALA A 186 8.04 6.67 6.38
CA ALA A 186 7.68 7.97 6.89
C ALA A 186 7.12 8.83 5.75
N CYS A 187 5.81 8.69 5.51
CA CYS A 187 5.05 9.50 4.57
C CYS A 187 3.68 9.83 5.17
N PHE A 188 3.09 10.94 4.76
CA PHE A 188 1.73 11.28 5.16
C PHE A 188 0.71 10.22 4.66
N PRO A 189 -0.42 10.01 5.36
CA PRO A 189 -1.53 9.20 4.84
C PRO A 189 -2.01 9.71 3.49
N ASN A 190 -2.47 8.83 2.58
CA ASN A 190 -2.84 9.20 1.20
C ASN A 190 -3.76 10.43 1.11
N PHE A 191 -4.76 10.56 1.98
CA PHE A 191 -5.67 11.71 2.02
C PHE A 191 -5.02 13.04 2.45
N LEU A 192 -3.81 12.98 3.01
CA LEU A 192 -2.94 14.10 3.33
C LEU A 192 -1.73 14.17 2.39
N THR A 193 -1.50 13.21 1.48
CA THR A 193 -0.36 13.23 0.56
C THR A 193 -0.52 14.27 -0.54
N HIS A 194 0.56 14.46 -1.30
CA HIS A 194 0.56 15.26 -2.51
C HIS A 194 0.03 14.45 -3.67
N ASP A 195 -1.29 14.47 -3.87
CA ASP A 195 -1.87 13.91 -5.08
C ASP A 195 -1.66 14.83 -6.28
N PHE A 196 -1.48 14.21 -7.45
CA PHE A 196 -1.51 14.86 -8.75
C PHE A 196 -2.95 14.86 -9.27
N GLU A 197 -3.48 16.02 -9.64
CA GLU A 197 -4.52 16.06 -10.65
C GLU A 197 -3.85 16.14 -12.02
N SER A 198 -4.21 15.28 -12.96
CA SER A 198 -4.15 15.70 -14.36
C SER A 198 -5.50 16.30 -14.70
N GLU A 199 -5.52 17.52 -15.26
CA GLU A 199 -6.77 18.14 -15.76
C GLU A 199 -7.47 17.26 -16.82
N HIS A 200 -6.74 16.30 -17.37
CA HIS A 200 -7.24 15.20 -18.17
C HIS A 200 -6.79 13.92 -17.50
N GLU A 201 -7.55 13.34 -16.58
CA GLU A 201 -7.37 11.92 -16.27
C GLU A 201 -7.53 11.19 -17.61
N PRO A 202 -6.46 10.59 -18.19
CA PRO A 202 -6.71 9.69 -19.27
C PRO A 202 -7.50 8.55 -18.63
N VAL A 203 -8.78 8.44 -19.01
CA VAL A 203 -9.49 7.17 -18.94
C VAL A 203 -8.49 6.12 -19.38
N GLU A 204 -8.22 5.13 -18.53
CA GLU A 204 -7.32 4.04 -18.88
C GLU A 204 -7.92 3.31 -20.07
N VAL A 205 -7.60 3.76 -21.28
CA VAL A 205 -7.90 3.02 -22.48
C VAL A 205 -6.83 1.94 -22.52
N GLU A 206 -7.18 0.77 -21.99
CA GLU A 206 -6.55 -0.47 -22.42
C GLU A 206 -6.45 -0.41 -23.95
N TYR A 207 -5.23 -0.48 -24.48
CA TYR A 207 -4.88 -0.37 -25.90
C TYR A 207 -4.73 1.05 -26.49
N GLY A 208 -3.50 1.56 -26.40
CA GLY A 208 -2.79 1.98 -27.63
C GLY A 208 -3.09 3.35 -28.24
N SER A 209 -3.61 4.33 -27.49
CA SER A 209 -3.73 5.70 -27.99
C SER A 209 -2.76 6.64 -27.26
N SER A 210 -1.71 7.04 -27.97
CA SER A 210 -0.75 8.08 -27.57
C SER A 210 -1.38 9.47 -27.69
N THR A 211 -2.38 9.75 -26.86
CA THR A 211 -2.91 11.11 -26.67
C THR A 211 -2.59 11.57 -25.26
N ASP A 212 -1.30 11.66 -24.95
CA ASP A 212 -0.82 12.34 -23.75
C ASP A 212 -1.03 13.85 -23.96
N GLY A 213 -2.17 14.35 -23.48
CA GLY A 213 -2.34 15.78 -23.27
C GLY A 213 -1.26 16.31 -22.31
N PRO A 214 -0.97 17.62 -22.31
CA PRO A 214 0.00 18.19 -21.39
C PRO A 214 -0.42 17.85 -19.96
N LEU A 215 0.43 17.11 -19.24
CA LEU A 215 0.24 16.85 -17.82
C LEU A 215 0.33 18.21 -17.11
N VAL A 216 -0.82 18.75 -16.69
CA VAL A 216 -0.88 19.99 -15.92
C VAL A 216 -0.66 19.62 -14.45
N TRP A 217 0.56 19.86 -13.97
CA TRP A 217 0.99 19.50 -12.62
C TRP A 217 0.57 20.57 -11.61
N ARG A 218 -0.39 20.26 -10.73
CA ARG A 218 -0.72 21.13 -9.59
C ARG A 218 -0.66 20.35 -8.28
N SER A 219 0.11 20.87 -7.34
CA SER A 219 0.06 20.41 -5.94
C SER A 219 -1.28 20.84 -5.34
N ARG A 220 -2.11 19.89 -4.89
CA ARG A 220 -3.22 20.18 -3.98
C ARG A 220 -2.63 20.47 -2.59
N ASN A 221 -2.02 21.63 -2.38
CA ASN A 221 -1.63 22.08 -1.04
C ASN A 221 -2.62 23.11 -0.53
N THR A 222 -3.84 22.68 -0.26
CA THR A 222 -4.88 23.56 0.30
C THR A 222 -4.53 23.94 1.75
N GLU A 223 -5.08 25.06 2.22
CA GLU A 223 -4.88 25.48 3.62
C GLU A 223 -5.37 24.42 4.61
N ILE A 224 -6.45 23.71 4.27
CA ILE A 224 -6.98 22.60 5.08
C ILE A 224 -5.95 21.47 5.15
N MET A 225 -5.37 21.06 4.02
CA MET A 225 -4.36 20.00 4.00
C MET A 225 -3.10 20.36 4.80
N ARG A 226 -2.64 21.61 4.73
CA ARG A 226 -1.50 22.07 5.55
C ARG A 226 -1.81 21.95 7.04
N ARG A 227 -2.98 22.42 7.46
CA ARG A 227 -3.42 22.34 8.85
C ARG A 227 -3.55 20.88 9.32
N ASP A 228 -4.13 20.02 8.49
CA ASP A 228 -4.37 18.62 8.85
C ASP A 228 -3.04 17.82 8.89
N ARG A 229 -2.07 18.16 8.03
CA ARG A 229 -0.68 17.63 8.12
C ARG A 229 0.03 18.09 9.37
N ALA A 230 -0.09 19.38 9.73
CA ALA A 230 0.49 19.90 10.97
C ALA A 230 -0.08 19.17 12.19
N PHE A 231 -1.42 19.00 12.23
CA PHE A 231 -2.09 18.22 13.28
C PHE A 231 -1.62 16.76 13.31
N TYR A 232 -1.50 16.12 12.14
CA TYR A 232 -0.97 14.75 12.05
C TYR A 232 0.46 14.67 12.60
N LEU A 233 1.32 15.62 12.23
CA LEU A 233 2.70 15.68 12.68
C LEU A 233 2.81 15.88 14.19
N GLU A 234 1.99 16.75 14.78
CA GLU A 234 1.87 16.93 16.23
C GLU A 234 1.43 15.65 16.94
N CYS A 235 0.51 14.89 16.35
CA CYS A 235 0.09 13.60 16.89
C CYS A 235 1.25 12.60 16.89
N VAL A 236 1.96 12.47 15.77
CA VAL A 236 3.15 11.59 15.65
C VAL A 236 4.24 12.01 16.66
N GLU A 237 4.46 13.30 16.85
CA GLU A 237 5.37 13.83 17.88
C GLU A 237 4.92 13.44 19.30
N GLY A 238 3.62 13.54 19.57
CA GLY A 238 3.05 13.11 20.85
C GLY A 238 3.30 11.63 21.14
N PHE A 239 3.13 10.78 20.13
CA PHE A 239 3.37 9.33 20.22
C PHE A 239 4.86 8.96 20.25
N SER A 240 5.73 9.79 19.69
CA SER A 240 7.17 9.49 19.64
C SER A 240 7.86 9.61 21.00
N ARG A 241 7.21 10.27 21.98
CA ARG A 241 7.74 10.45 23.34
C ARG A 241 7.98 9.11 24.03
N GLY A 242 9.25 8.71 24.08
CA GLY A 242 9.70 7.49 24.75
C GLY A 242 9.94 6.29 23.82
N ASP A 243 9.71 6.43 22.51
CA ASP A 243 10.03 5.41 21.51
C ASP A 243 11.04 5.96 20.48
N PRO A 244 12.31 5.50 20.52
CA PRO A 244 13.35 5.97 19.59
C PRO A 244 13.05 5.71 18.10
N MET A 245 12.27 4.66 17.77
CA MET A 245 11.90 4.37 16.39
C MET A 245 10.85 5.38 15.91
N LEU A 246 9.84 5.68 16.73
CA LEU A 246 8.85 6.70 16.42
C LEU A 246 9.46 8.10 16.40
N GLY A 247 10.49 8.37 17.21
CA GLY A 247 11.28 9.60 17.15
C GLY A 247 11.91 9.80 15.77
N LYS A 248 12.58 8.76 15.25
CA LYS A 248 13.12 8.76 13.89
C LYS A 248 12.03 8.90 12.83
N TYR A 249 10.89 8.23 13.00
CA TYR A 249 9.76 8.35 12.09
C TYR A 249 9.25 9.80 12.01
N TYR A 250 9.10 10.47 13.16
CA TYR A 250 8.74 11.88 13.24
C TYR A 250 9.77 12.77 12.54
N GLU A 251 11.06 12.60 12.86
CA GLU A 251 12.14 13.40 12.26
C GLU A 251 12.13 13.30 10.74
N LEU A 252 11.95 12.09 10.21
CA LEU A 252 11.84 11.84 8.77
C LEU A 252 10.63 12.52 8.12
N LEU A 253 9.49 12.54 8.80
CA LEU A 253 8.26 13.14 8.30
C LEU A 253 8.30 14.68 8.38
N ALA A 254 9.05 15.21 9.34
CA ALA A 254 9.21 16.64 9.58
C ALA A 254 10.29 17.31 8.70
N THR A 255 11.03 16.55 7.88
CA THR A 255 12.10 17.15 7.06
C THR A 255 11.52 18.02 5.95
N GLU A 256 12.19 19.14 5.65
CA GLU A 256 11.76 20.06 4.59
C GLU A 256 11.75 19.41 3.19
N ASP A 257 12.59 18.39 3.00
CA ASP A 257 12.73 17.65 1.74
C ASP A 257 11.87 16.38 1.68
N GLU A 258 11.02 16.10 2.68
CA GLU A 258 10.17 14.91 2.77
C GLU A 258 9.41 14.66 1.47
N ILE A 259 8.82 15.71 0.91
CA ILE A 259 8.02 15.66 -0.33
C ILE A 259 8.87 15.16 -1.50
N ARG A 260 10.06 15.74 -1.65
CA ARG A 260 10.98 15.42 -2.75
C ARG A 260 11.45 13.97 -2.63
N ARG A 261 11.77 13.55 -1.40
CA ARG A 261 12.17 12.19 -1.10
C ARG A 261 11.04 11.19 -1.34
N TYR A 262 9.84 11.48 -0.84
CA TYR A 262 8.63 10.68 -1.06
C TYR A 262 8.41 10.45 -2.55
N TRP A 263 8.48 11.49 -3.38
CA TRP A 263 8.28 11.36 -4.83
C TRP A 263 9.37 10.56 -5.52
N TRP A 264 10.63 10.76 -5.13
CA TRP A 264 11.73 9.96 -5.65
C TRP A 264 11.57 8.47 -5.32
N ILE A 265 11.16 8.13 -4.09
CA ILE A 265 10.88 6.73 -3.69
C ILE A 265 9.70 6.17 -4.48
N VAL A 266 8.58 6.89 -4.52
CA VAL A 266 7.35 6.44 -5.18
C VAL A 266 7.56 6.26 -6.69
N ALA A 267 8.40 7.08 -7.33
CA ALA A 267 8.79 6.91 -8.73
C ALA A 267 9.48 5.56 -9.01
N ALA A 268 10.03 4.86 -8.00
CA ALA A 268 10.61 3.53 -8.19
C ALA A 268 9.53 2.47 -8.51
N THR A 269 8.29 2.66 -8.05
CA THR A 269 7.20 1.68 -8.18
C THR A 269 6.03 2.19 -9.04
N LYS A 270 5.73 3.49 -9.03
CA LYS A 270 4.63 4.10 -9.78
C LYS A 270 5.10 4.78 -11.06
N LEU A 271 4.71 4.26 -12.21
CA LEU A 271 5.10 4.77 -13.53
C LEU A 271 4.64 6.21 -13.79
N LYS A 272 3.41 6.58 -13.38
CA LYS A 272 2.90 7.95 -13.53
C LYS A 272 3.79 8.95 -12.79
N VAL A 273 4.23 8.62 -11.57
CA VAL A 273 5.14 9.44 -10.77
C VAL A 273 6.54 9.47 -11.36
N HIS A 274 7.02 8.35 -11.93
CA HIS A 274 8.28 8.34 -12.66
C HIS A 274 8.30 9.33 -13.83
N ARG A 275 7.25 9.33 -14.66
CA ARG A 275 7.12 10.28 -15.78
C ARG A 275 7.11 11.73 -15.29
N ALA A 276 6.42 12.00 -14.18
CA ALA A 276 6.39 13.31 -13.56
C ALA A 276 7.78 13.76 -13.11
N MET A 277 8.49 12.90 -12.38
CA MET A 277 9.84 13.18 -11.89
C MET A 277 10.83 13.36 -13.04
N ALA A 278 10.76 12.51 -14.08
CA ALA A 278 11.60 12.63 -15.26
C ALA A 278 11.36 13.95 -16.02
N ALA A 279 10.09 14.33 -16.22
CA ALA A 279 9.72 15.59 -16.88
C ALA A 279 10.22 16.84 -16.12
N CYS A 280 10.34 16.74 -14.80
CA CYS A 280 10.87 17.79 -13.92
C CYS A 280 12.37 17.61 -13.61
N ASN A 281 13.12 16.86 -14.43
CA ASN A 281 14.55 16.59 -14.25
C ASN A 281 14.91 16.14 -12.82
N TRP A 282 14.08 15.27 -12.25
CA TRP A 282 14.22 14.72 -10.90
C TRP A 282 14.28 15.76 -9.78
N LEU A 283 13.73 16.95 -10.03
CA LEU A 283 13.79 18.10 -9.11
C LEU A 283 15.23 18.42 -8.69
N ARG A 284 16.21 18.13 -9.55
CA ARG A 284 17.60 18.56 -9.34
C ARG A 284 17.58 20.08 -9.29
N THR A 285 17.92 20.65 -8.14
CA THR A 285 18.07 22.11 -8.03
C THR A 285 19.27 22.50 -8.88
N ASP A 286 19.04 23.05 -10.07
CA ASP A 286 20.03 23.93 -10.65
C ASP A 286 20.30 25.02 -9.60
N HIS A 287 21.57 25.22 -9.26
CA HIS A 287 21.97 26.33 -8.40
C HIS A 287 21.30 27.62 -8.92
N ALA A 288 20.34 28.16 -8.17
CA ALA A 288 19.68 29.48 -8.33
C ALA A 288 18.17 29.56 -8.68
N SER A 289 17.37 28.51 -8.56
CA SER A 289 15.91 28.71 -8.43
C SER A 289 15.40 28.17 -7.10
N LYS A 290 15.00 29.10 -6.21
CA LYS A 290 14.14 28.78 -5.08
C LYS A 290 12.95 28.00 -5.63
N LEU A 291 12.73 26.80 -5.11
CA LEU A 291 11.44 26.13 -5.22
C LEU A 291 10.34 27.16 -4.89
N PRO A 292 9.16 27.11 -5.54
CA PRO A 292 8.00 27.76 -4.96
C PRO A 292 7.91 27.21 -3.53
N SER A 293 7.90 28.09 -2.53
CA SER A 293 7.60 27.68 -1.17
C SER A 293 6.26 26.96 -1.20
N PHE A 294 6.28 25.64 -0.97
CA PHE A 294 5.12 24.76 -1.02
C PHE A 294 4.30 24.89 0.25
#